data_AF-X1PCV1-F1
#
_entry.id   AF-X1PCV1-F1
#
_cell.length_a   1.000
_cell.length_b   1.000
_cell.length_c   1.000
_cell.angle_alpha   90.00
_cell.angle_beta   90.00
_cell.angle_gamma   90.00
#
_symmetry.space_group_name_H-M   'P 1'
#
loop_
_entity.id
_entity.type
_entity.pdbx_description
1 polymer ?
#
loop_
_entity_poly.entity_id
_entity_poly.type
_entity_poly.pdbx_seq_one_letter_code
_entity_poly.pdbx_strand_id
1 'polypeptide(L)'
;MDTTPRILDVWDRTFMEARDIINEIADGMRPTKDIETIFNKLLRMVISTDDRVLDLAKRYLTIEDILEIKKRLIGTGKIGGKSVGMLIARAILRKHNEHWNELLEVHDSFYIGSDVFYTFIVLNDCW
;
A
#
# COMPACT_ATOMS: atom_id res chain seq x y z
N MET A 1 -15.28 13.67 18.07
CA MET A 1 -14.00 13.27 18.68
C MET A 1 -14.20 11.88 19.23
N ASP A 2 -13.75 10.87 18.50
CA ASP A 2 -13.78 9.48 18.98
C ASP A 2 -12.33 9.08 19.26
N THR A 3 -11.92 9.27 20.51
CA THR A 3 -10.59 8.91 21.02
C THR A 3 -10.73 7.63 21.83
N THR A 4 -11.20 6.55 21.20
CA THR A 4 -10.95 5.20 21.70
C THR A 4 -9.45 4.93 21.53
N PRO A 5 -8.72 4.42 22.54
CA PRO A 5 -7.31 4.11 22.39
C PRO A 5 -7.18 3.04 21.33
N ARG A 6 -6.66 3.39 20.14
CA ARG A 6 -6.31 2.39 19.13
C ARG A 6 -5.23 1.50 19.72
N ILE A 7 -5.59 0.29 20.12
CA ILE A 7 -4.61 -0.78 20.27
C ILE A 7 -3.93 -0.87 18.91
N LEU A 8 -2.64 -0.53 18.87
CA LEU A 8 -1.83 -0.63 17.66
C LEU A 8 -1.95 -2.05 17.14
N ASP A 9 -2.70 -2.22 16.06
CA ASP A 9 -2.89 -3.49 15.39
C ASP A 9 -1.61 -3.84 14.61
N VAL A 10 -1.55 -5.06 14.08
CA VAL A 10 -0.37 -5.53 13.32
C VAL A 10 -0.12 -4.67 12.08
N TRP A 11 -1.17 -4.07 11.51
CA TRP A 11 -1.10 -3.18 10.35
C TRP A 11 -0.40 -1.87 10.70
N ASP A 12 -0.92 -1.15 11.69
CA ASP A 12 -0.37 0.12 12.14
C ASP A 12 1.08 -0.07 12.61
N ARG A 13 1.40 -1.17 13.32
CA ARG A 13 2.80 -1.50 13.69
C ARG A 13 3.71 -1.69 12.49
N THR A 14 3.28 -2.42 11.47
CA THR A 14 4.10 -2.68 10.29
C THR A 14 4.35 -1.40 9.48
N PHE A 15 3.36 -0.50 9.40
CA PHE A 15 3.54 0.79 8.74
C PHE A 15 4.42 1.76 9.54
N MET A 16 4.37 1.74 10.87
CA MET A 16 5.33 2.48 11.70
C MET A 16 6.75 1.94 11.52
N GLU A 17 6.92 0.62 11.61
CA GLU A 17 8.20 -0.06 11.35
C GLU A 17 8.79 0.35 9.99
N ALA A 18 7.97 0.42 8.94
CA ALA A 18 8.41 0.88 7.63
C ALA A 18 8.90 2.33 7.61
N ARG A 19 8.22 3.23 8.33
CA ARG A 19 8.65 4.63 8.43
C ARG A 19 9.95 4.77 9.22
N ASP A 20 10.07 4.02 10.32
CA ASP A 20 11.28 4.02 11.14
C ASP A 20 12.49 3.54 10.33
N ILE A 21 12.34 2.43 9.60
CA ILE A 21 13.39 1.92 8.68
C ILE A 21 13.80 2.98 7.66
N ILE A 22 12.85 3.66 7.03
CA ILE A 22 13.14 4.69 6.02
C ILE A 22 13.91 5.86 6.64
N ASN A 23 13.50 6.32 7.83
CA ASN A 23 14.16 7.41 8.54
C ASN A 23 15.58 7.03 8.98
N GLU A 24 15.75 5.84 9.58
CA GLU A 24 17.06 5.32 10.00
C GLU A 24 18.04 5.19 8.82
N ILE A 25 17.55 4.81 7.64
CA ILE A 25 18.35 4.74 6.43
C ILE A 25 18.73 6.13 5.93
N ALA A 26 17.79 7.09 5.96
CA ALA A 26 18.07 8.48 5.59
C ALA A 26 19.12 9.11 6.52
N ASP A 27 19.12 8.74 7.79
CA ASP A 27 20.10 9.17 8.79
C ASP A 27 21.41 8.37 8.75
N GLY A 28 21.54 7.40 7.84
CA GLY A 28 22.74 6.56 7.69
C GLY A 28 22.96 5.53 8.81
N MET A 29 21.95 5.31 9.66
CA MET A 29 22.02 4.39 10.81
C MET A 29 21.74 2.93 10.44
N ARG A 30 21.24 2.67 9.23
CA ARG A 30 20.80 1.35 8.79
C ARG A 30 21.10 1.10 7.31
N PRO A 31 21.43 -0.15 6.89
CA PRO A 31 21.65 -0.47 5.48
C PRO A 31 20.34 -0.47 4.68
N THR A 32 20.43 -0.06 3.41
CA THR A 32 19.31 -0.01 2.47
C THR A 32 18.64 -1.36 2.20
N LYS A 33 19.33 -2.49 2.44
CA LYS A 33 18.77 -3.84 2.22
C LYS A 33 17.49 -4.10 3.02
N ASP A 34 17.33 -3.44 4.16
CA ASP A 34 16.20 -3.68 5.05
C ASP A 34 14.89 -3.11 4.48
N ILE A 35 14.97 -2.15 3.54
CA ILE A 35 13.82 -1.67 2.77
C ILE A 35 13.16 -2.80 2.00
N GLU A 36 13.94 -3.69 1.37
CA GLU A 36 13.38 -4.76 0.55
C GLU A 36 12.53 -5.73 1.39
N THR A 37 12.97 -6.01 2.61
CA THR A 37 12.26 -6.92 3.52
C THR A 37 10.91 -6.34 3.94
N ILE A 38 10.89 -5.09 4.39
CA ILE A 38 9.65 -4.43 4.81
C ILE A 38 8.74 -4.12 3.61
N PHE A 39 9.30 -3.77 2.45
CA PHE A 39 8.54 -3.56 1.21
C PHE A 39 7.82 -4.83 0.77
N ASN A 40 8.50 -5.98 0.78
CA ASN A 40 7.89 -7.28 0.46
C ASN A 40 6.74 -7.62 1.42
N LYS A 41 6.90 -7.34 2.72
CA LYS A 41 5.85 -7.53 3.75
C LYS A 41 4.64 -6.63 3.46
N LEU A 42 4.86 -5.34 3.19
CA LEU A 42 3.81 -4.38 2.88
C LEU A 42 3.06 -4.73 1.59
N LEU A 43 3.75 -5.18 0.53
CA LEU A 43 3.10 -5.63 -0.71
C LEU A 43 2.13 -6.79 -0.45
N ARG A 44 2.52 -7.77 0.37
CA ARG A 44 1.63 -8.90 0.71
C ARG A 44 0.41 -8.48 1.53
N MET A 45 0.57 -7.46 2.38
CA MET A 45 -0.50 -6.91 3.21
C MET A 45 -1.49 -6.07 2.41
N VAL A 46 -0.99 -5.19 1.53
CA VAL A 46 -1.81 -4.16 0.87
C VAL A 46 -2.24 -4.56 -0.54
N ILE A 47 -1.37 -5.22 -1.29
CA ILE A 47 -1.54 -5.42 -2.73
C ILE A 47 -2.15 -6.78 -3.04
N SER A 48 -1.43 -7.87 -2.77
CA SER A 48 -1.86 -9.21 -3.19
C SER A 48 -1.14 -10.31 -2.44
N THR A 49 -1.73 -11.51 -2.42
CA THR A 49 -1.04 -12.76 -2.06
C THR A 49 -0.67 -13.60 -3.29
N ASP A 50 -1.14 -13.21 -4.48
CA ASP A 50 -0.78 -13.84 -5.75
C ASP A 50 0.65 -13.43 -6.14
N ASP A 51 1.54 -14.41 -6.30
CA ASP A 51 2.95 -14.16 -6.56
C ASP A 51 3.19 -13.46 -7.92
N ARG A 52 2.37 -13.70 -8.95
CA ARG A 52 2.51 -13.02 -10.25
C ARG A 52 2.22 -11.54 -10.13
N VAL A 53 1.19 -11.18 -9.37
CA VAL A 53 0.85 -9.78 -9.07
C VAL A 53 1.94 -9.14 -8.21
N LEU A 54 2.45 -9.85 -7.21
CA LEU A 54 3.54 -9.36 -6.37
C LEU A 54 4.83 -9.09 -7.16
N ASP A 55 5.22 -10.01 -8.05
CA ASP A 55 6.39 -9.83 -8.91
C ASP A 55 6.24 -8.65 -9.86
N LEU A 56 5.02 -8.38 -10.33
CA LEU A 56 4.76 -7.19 -11.12
C LEU A 56 4.82 -5.92 -10.25
N ALA A 57 4.19 -5.93 -9.07
CA ALA A 57 4.21 -4.82 -8.14
C ALA A 57 5.65 -4.44 -7.72
N LYS A 58 6.50 -5.41 -7.38
CA LYS A 58 7.91 -5.18 -7.01
C LYS A 58 8.72 -4.51 -8.12
N ARG A 59 8.39 -4.78 -9.38
CA ARG A 59 9.14 -4.22 -10.54
C ARG A 59 8.80 -2.76 -10.82
N TYR A 60 7.62 -2.31 -10.42
CA TYR A 60 7.07 -1.01 -10.86
C TYR A 60 6.67 -0.08 -9.73
N LEU A 61 6.36 -0.59 -8.53
CA LEU A 61 6.05 0.21 -7.36
C LEU A 61 7.27 0.36 -6.44
N THR A 62 7.28 1.43 -5.66
CA THR A 62 8.24 1.66 -4.58
C THR A 62 7.58 1.55 -3.20
N ILE A 63 8.38 1.59 -2.14
CA ILE A 63 7.84 1.61 -0.78
C ILE A 63 7.03 2.89 -0.53
N GLU A 64 7.44 4.02 -1.09
CA GLU A 64 6.72 5.30 -1.03
C GLU A 64 5.32 5.19 -1.65
N ASP A 65 5.18 4.50 -2.79
CA ASP A 65 3.86 4.26 -3.39
C ASP A 65 2.92 3.56 -2.40
N ILE A 66 3.43 2.57 -1.64
CA ILE A 66 2.62 1.82 -0.66
C ILE A 66 2.28 2.70 0.55
N LEU A 67 3.18 3.57 0.98
CA LEU A 67 2.91 4.54 2.04
C LEU A 67 1.85 5.58 1.59
N GLU A 68 1.88 6.02 0.34
CA GLU A 68 0.86 6.90 -0.23
C GLU A 68 -0.51 6.22 -0.33
N ILE A 69 -0.55 4.94 -0.72
CA ILE A 69 -1.79 4.14 -0.67
C ILE A 69 -2.34 4.10 0.76
N LYS A 70 -1.49 3.84 1.77
CA LYS A 70 -1.93 3.82 3.17
C LYS A 70 -2.51 5.14 3.65
N LYS A 71 -1.97 6.28 3.22
CA LYS A 71 -2.51 7.61 3.57
C LYS A 71 -3.96 7.79 3.09
N ARG A 72 -4.37 7.08 2.04
CA ARG A 72 -5.69 7.16 1.40
C ARG A 72 -6.53 5.89 1.59
N LEU A 73 -6.06 4.94 2.41
CA LEU A 73 -6.74 3.68 2.69
C LEU A 73 -7.69 3.83 3.88
N ILE A 74 -8.95 3.49 3.67
CA ILE A 74 -9.98 3.40 4.70
C ILE A 74 -9.97 1.97 5.26
N GLY A 75 -9.59 1.87 6.54
CA GLY A 75 -9.48 0.62 7.29
C GLY A 75 -8.22 -0.19 6.99
N THR A 76 -8.33 -1.51 7.07
CA THR A 76 -7.24 -2.48 6.91
C THR A 76 -7.58 -3.55 5.87
N GLY A 77 -6.57 -4.33 5.49
CA GLY A 77 -6.70 -5.38 4.49
C GLY A 77 -6.30 -4.93 3.09
N LYS A 78 -6.31 -5.87 2.15
CA LYS A 78 -5.85 -5.62 0.78
C LYS A 78 -6.79 -4.66 0.06
N ILE A 79 -6.25 -3.88 -0.88
CA ILE A 79 -7.07 -3.13 -1.83
C ILE A 79 -7.57 -4.06 -2.95
N GLY A 80 -8.67 -3.69 -3.60
CA GLY A 80 -9.27 -4.51 -4.65
C GLY A 80 -8.38 -4.71 -5.87
N GLY A 81 -8.47 -5.88 -6.53
CA GLY A 81 -7.61 -6.25 -7.66
C GLY A 81 -7.69 -5.31 -8.87
N LYS A 82 -8.84 -4.64 -9.08
CA LYS A 82 -8.97 -3.59 -10.11
C LYS A 82 -8.13 -2.36 -9.77
N SER A 83 -8.16 -1.92 -8.51
CA SER A 83 -7.34 -0.82 -8.02
C SER A 83 -5.85 -1.17 -8.12
N VAL A 84 -5.46 -2.38 -7.71
CA VAL A 84 -4.08 -2.87 -7.89
C VAL A 84 -3.66 -2.82 -9.35
N GLY A 85 -4.46 -3.39 -10.25
CA GLY A 85 -4.15 -3.42 -11.67
C GLY A 85 -4.00 -2.02 -12.27
N MET A 86 -4.88 -1.10 -11.90
CA MET A 86 -4.82 0.30 -12.33
C MET A 86 -3.54 0.99 -11.83
N LEU A 87 -3.18 0.82 -10.56
CA LEU A 87 -1.98 1.44 -9.98
C LEU A 87 -0.70 0.92 -10.64
N ILE A 88 -0.61 -0.39 -10.83
CA ILE A 88 0.53 -1.01 -11.50
C ILE A 88 0.59 -0.58 -12.97
N ALA A 89 -0.52 -0.58 -13.70
CA ALA A 89 -0.57 -0.11 -15.09
C ALA A 89 -0.08 1.33 -15.21
N ARG A 90 -0.52 2.21 -14.30
CA ARG A 90 -0.06 3.60 -14.23
C ARG A 90 1.44 3.69 -13.95
N ALA A 91 1.96 2.90 -13.02
CA ALA A 91 3.38 2.86 -12.71
C ALA A 91 4.22 2.37 -13.91
N ILE A 92 3.72 1.38 -14.66
CA ILE A 92 4.35 0.91 -15.91
C ILE A 92 4.45 2.04 -16.93
N LEU A 93 3.36 2.78 -17.17
CA LEU A 93 3.34 3.90 -18.11
C LEU A 93 4.33 5.00 -17.71
N ARG A 94 4.29 5.44 -16.44
CA ARG A 94 5.20 6.47 -15.91
C ARG A 94 6.67 6.08 -16.02
N LYS A 95 7.00 4.80 -15.80
CA LYS A 95 8.37 4.29 -15.93
C LYS A 95 8.81 4.16 -17.39
N HIS A 96 7.87 3.96 -18.30
CA HIS A 96 8.16 3.83 -19.73
C HIS A 96 8.46 5.18 -20.39
N ASN A 97 7.71 6.23 -20.05
CA ASN A 97 7.92 7.57 -20.59
C ASN A 97 7.40 8.64 -19.62
N GLU A 98 8.22 9.67 -19.35
CA GLU A 98 7.88 10.75 -18.43
C GLU A 98 6.70 11.61 -18.90
N HIS A 99 6.40 11.66 -20.20
CA HIS A 99 5.24 12.37 -20.75
C HIS A 99 3.91 11.88 -20.15
N TRP A 100 3.84 10.61 -19.72
CA TRP A 100 2.67 10.10 -19.02
C TRP A 100 2.39 10.82 -17.70
N ASN A 101 3.38 11.46 -17.07
CA ASN A 101 3.16 12.26 -15.85
C ASN A 101 2.26 13.49 -16.11
N GLU A 102 2.25 14.01 -17.34
CA GLU A 102 1.44 15.16 -17.74
C GLU A 102 0.04 14.75 -18.18
N LEU A 103 -0.08 13.57 -18.79
CA LEU A 103 -1.34 13.05 -19.32
C LEU A 103 -2.20 12.31 -18.29
N LEU A 104 -1.56 11.67 -17.31
CA LEU A 104 -2.27 10.93 -16.27
C LEU A 104 -2.79 11.90 -15.22
N GLU A 105 -4.08 11.87 -14.95
CA GLU A 105 -4.66 12.63 -13.85
C GLU A 105 -3.95 12.34 -12.52
N VAL A 106 -3.91 13.37 -11.67
CA VAL A 106 -3.38 13.24 -10.31
C VAL A 106 -4.20 12.20 -9.58
N HIS A 107 -3.54 11.16 -9.09
CA HIS A 107 -4.22 10.07 -8.41
C HIS A 107 -4.66 10.53 -7.02
N ASP A 108 -5.93 10.94 -6.90
CA ASP A 108 -6.51 11.41 -5.66
C ASP A 108 -7.47 10.41 -4.99
N SER A 109 -7.65 9.24 -5.60
CA SER A 109 -8.60 8.22 -5.17
C SER A 109 -8.33 7.67 -3.77
N PHE A 110 -9.42 7.35 -3.06
CA PHE A 110 -9.39 6.58 -1.80
C PHE A 110 -9.59 5.09 -2.07
N TYR A 111 -9.06 4.27 -1.18
CA TYR A 111 -9.17 2.81 -1.25
C TYR A 111 -9.95 2.30 -0.04
N ILE A 112 -10.77 1.28 -0.24
CA ILE A 112 -11.42 0.55 0.85
C ILE A 112 -10.64 -0.74 1.06
N GLY A 113 -10.15 -0.96 2.28
CA GLY A 113 -9.48 -2.19 2.65
C GLY A 113 -10.47 -3.35 2.75
N SER A 114 -10.01 -4.55 2.39
CA SER A 114 -10.85 -5.76 2.38
C SER A 114 -11.59 -6.00 3.69
N ASP A 115 -10.98 -5.66 4.83
CA ASP A 115 -11.57 -5.95 6.15
C ASP A 115 -12.79 -5.07 6.41
N VAL A 116 -12.79 -3.83 5.90
CA VAL A 116 -13.96 -2.94 5.94
C VAL A 116 -15.07 -3.48 5.05
N PHE A 117 -14.72 -3.91 3.84
CA PHE A 117 -15.69 -4.48 2.90
C PHE A 117 -16.32 -5.77 3.45
N TYR A 118 -15.52 -6.67 4.04
CA TYR A 118 -16.04 -7.88 4.68
C TYR A 118 -16.91 -7.56 5.89
N THR A 119 -16.48 -6.62 6.72
CA THR A 119 -17.30 -6.16 7.87
C THR A 119 -18.64 -5.62 7.39
N PHE A 120 -18.66 -4.83 6.31
CA PHE A 120 -19.90 -4.33 5.71
C PHE A 120 -20.83 -5.47 5.28
N ILE A 121 -20.31 -6.46 4.54
CA ILE A 121 -21.13 -7.60 4.08
C ILE A 121 -21.75 -8.34 5.28
N VAL A 122 -20.95 -8.63 6.31
CA VAL A 122 -21.39 -9.38 7.48
C VAL A 122 -22.43 -8.60 8.29
N LEU A 123 -22.21 -7.31 8.54
CA LEU A 123 -23.11 -6.48 9.34
C LEU A 123 -24.46 -6.19 8.67
N ASN A 124 -24.56 -6.38 7.35
CA ASN A 124 -25.77 -6.09 6.57
C ASN A 124 -26.42 -7.36 5.99
N ASP A 125 -26.07 -8.55 6.49
CA ASP A 125 -26.60 -9.84 6.01
C ASP A 125 -26.53 -10.01 4.47
N CYS A 126 -25.47 -9.47 3.85
CA CYS A 126 -25.28 -9.44 2.39
C CYS A 126 -24.46 -10.64 1.86
N TRP A 127 -24.37 -11.73 2.62
CA TRP A 127 -23.55 -12.89 2.29
C TRP A 127 -24.32 -13.97 1.53
#